data_AF-A0A1X1MVU8-F1
#
_entry.id   AF-A0A1X1MVU8-F1
#
_cell.length_a   1.000
_cell.length_b   1.000
_cell.length_c   1.000
_cell.angle_alpha   90.00
_cell.angle_beta   90.00
_cell.angle_gamma   90.00
#
_symmetry.space_group_name_H-M   'P 1'
#
loop_
_entity.id
_entity.type
_entity.pdbx_description
1 polymer ?
#
loop_
_entity_poly.entity_id
_entity_poly.type
_entity_poly.pdbx_seq_one_letter_code
_entity_poly.pdbx_strand_id
1 'polypeptide(L)'
;MSGLERLSSSTHIGMHVGSGWSVRCHTYPDRPPILSVRAGETHLSLSVANDAVTSDHVEFAYTLLAAVNDYLIECERIRFAVLGDPPEHLAA
;
A
#
# COMPACT_ATOMS: atom_id res chain seq x y z
N MET A 1 -24.10 17.43 28.82
CA MET A 1 -24.48 16.75 27.56
C MET A 1 -23.29 15.88 27.16
N SER A 2 -23.33 14.63 27.61
CA SER A 2 -22.22 13.67 27.52
C SER A 2 -22.05 13.14 26.10
N GLY A 3 -20.78 12.84 25.78
CA GLY A 3 -20.27 12.55 24.46
C GLY A 3 -21.00 11.43 23.72
N LEU A 4 -21.32 11.72 22.47
CA LEU A 4 -21.49 10.71 21.46
C LEU A 4 -20.08 10.34 20.98
N GLU A 5 -19.50 9.28 21.56
CA GLU A 5 -18.39 8.61 20.88
C GLU A 5 -18.90 8.23 19.49
N ARG A 6 -18.33 8.87 18.45
CA ARG A 6 -18.55 8.41 17.08
C ARG A 6 -18.06 6.98 17.05
N LEU A 7 -18.98 6.03 16.89
CA LEU A 7 -18.66 4.67 16.49
C LEU A 7 -17.77 4.77 15.25
N SER A 8 -16.48 4.52 15.43
CA SER A 8 -15.53 4.51 14.32
C SER A 8 -15.89 3.31 13.45
N SER A 9 -16.62 3.55 12.37
CA SER A 9 -16.83 2.54 11.35
C SER A 9 -15.49 2.26 10.68
N SER A 10 -14.98 1.05 10.81
CA SER A 10 -13.84 0.60 10.01
C SER A 10 -14.36 -0.13 8.76
N THR A 11 -13.66 0.03 7.65
CA THR A 11 -13.88 -0.75 6.42
C THR A 11 -12.55 -1.39 6.06
N HIS A 12 -12.56 -2.71 5.84
CA HIS A 12 -11.39 -3.46 5.40
C HIS A 12 -11.59 -3.91 3.97
N ILE A 13 -10.61 -3.65 3.11
CA ILE A 13 -10.58 -4.08 1.72
C ILE A 13 -9.30 -4.87 1.51
N GLY A 14 -9.43 -6.19 1.30
CA GLY A 14 -8.34 -7.09 0.94
C GLY A 14 -8.34 -7.37 -0.56
N MET A 15 -7.18 -7.40 -1.19
CA MET A 15 -7.06 -7.57 -2.64
C MET A 15 -5.80 -8.34 -3.03
N HIS A 16 -5.85 -9.15 -4.10
CA HIS A 16 -4.72 -9.93 -4.62
C HIS A 16 -3.99 -9.20 -5.75
N VAL A 17 -2.74 -8.81 -5.52
CA VAL A 17 -1.90 -8.11 -6.52
C VAL A 17 -1.60 -9.02 -7.71
N GLY A 18 -1.87 -8.55 -8.93
CA GLY A 18 -1.62 -9.27 -10.18
C GLY A 18 -0.91 -8.40 -11.24
N SER A 19 -0.58 -8.99 -12.39
CA SER A 19 0.27 -8.39 -13.44
C SER A 19 -0.26 -7.10 -14.09
N GLY A 20 -1.53 -6.75 -13.87
CA GLY A 20 -2.15 -5.52 -14.40
C GLY A 20 -2.26 -4.37 -13.41
N TRP A 21 -1.62 -4.47 -12.24
CA TRP A 21 -1.73 -3.47 -11.19
C TRP A 21 -0.77 -2.31 -11.41
N SER A 22 -1.20 -1.10 -11.03
CA SER A 22 -0.37 0.09 -11.13
C SER A 22 -0.62 1.04 -9.97
N VAL A 23 0.45 1.69 -9.52
CA VAL A 23 0.38 2.78 -8.55
C VAL A 23 0.90 4.05 -9.22
N ARG A 24 0.20 5.18 -9.06
CA ARG A 24 0.63 6.47 -9.61
C ARG A 24 0.34 7.60 -8.63
N CYS A 25 1.34 8.44 -8.39
CA CYS A 25 1.13 9.72 -7.72
C CYS A 25 0.84 10.79 -8.77
N HIS A 26 -0.33 11.42 -8.66
CA HIS A 26 -0.72 12.57 -9.47
C HIS A 26 -0.36 13.84 -8.71
N THR A 27 0.55 14.63 -9.28
CA THR A 27 1.02 15.89 -8.69
C THR A 27 0.44 17.08 -9.44
N TYR A 28 0.19 18.16 -8.71
CA TYR A 28 -0.38 19.39 -9.26
C TYR A 28 0.35 20.60 -8.67
N PRO A 29 0.44 21.73 -9.39
CA PRO A 29 1.11 22.93 -8.87
C PRO A 29 0.36 23.61 -7.72
N ASP A 30 -0.96 23.46 -7.70
CA ASP A 30 -1.89 24.30 -6.93
C ASP A 30 -2.80 23.51 -5.98
N ARG A 31 -2.66 22.18 -5.93
CA ARG A 31 -3.45 21.32 -5.05
C ARG A 31 -2.67 20.09 -4.55
N PRO A 32 -3.11 19.48 -3.43
CA PRO A 32 -2.46 18.30 -2.88
C PRO A 32 -2.37 17.12 -3.87
N PRO A 33 -1.36 16.25 -3.73
CA PRO A 33 -1.22 15.09 -4.58
C PRO A 33 -2.32 14.06 -4.31
N ILE A 34 -2.60 13.24 -5.32
CA ILE A 34 -3.49 12.07 -5.20
C ILE A 34 -2.69 10.83 -5.55
N LEU A 35 -2.63 9.87 -4.63
CA LEU A 35 -2.06 8.55 -4.90
C LEU A 35 -3.17 7.61 -5.39
N SER A 36 -3.08 7.14 -6.63
CA SER A 36 -4.00 6.16 -7.19
C SER A 36 -3.38 4.76 -7.18
N VAL A 37 -4.17 3.78 -6.79
CA VAL A 37 -3.87 2.35 -6.91
C VAL A 37 -4.95 1.73 -7.79
N ARG A 38 -4.53 1.18 -8.92
CA ARG A 38 -5.41 0.44 -9.82
C ARG A 38 -5.12 -1.04 -9.71
N ALA A 39 -6.16 -1.78 -9.41
CA ALA A 39 -6.12 -3.20 -9.09
C ALA A 39 -7.22 -3.91 -9.87
N GLY A 40 -6.95 -4.21 -11.14
CA GLY A 40 -7.97 -4.66 -12.08
C GLY A 40 -9.02 -3.59 -12.34
N GLU A 41 -10.28 -3.90 -12.03
CA GLU A 41 -11.42 -2.99 -12.14
C GLU A 41 -11.59 -2.09 -10.91
N THR A 42 -10.92 -2.41 -9.79
CA THR A 42 -10.98 -1.59 -8.58
C THR A 42 -9.98 -0.45 -8.66
N HIS A 43 -10.44 0.74 -8.28
CA HIS A 43 -9.63 1.94 -8.18
C HIS A 43 -9.72 2.51 -6.76
N LEU A 44 -8.57 2.59 -6.09
CA LEU A 44 -8.42 3.23 -4.79
C LEU A 44 -7.66 4.54 -4.98
N SER A 45 -8.12 5.62 -4.36
CA SER A 45 -7.40 6.90 -4.33
C SER A 45 -7.21 7.37 -2.90
N LEU A 46 -5.98 7.74 -2.56
CA LEU A 46 -5.65 8.43 -1.32
C LEU A 46 -5.43 9.91 -1.61
N SER A 47 -6.13 10.76 -0.86
CA SER A 47 -6.04 12.21 -0.93
C SER A 47 -6.14 12.79 0.48
N VAL A 48 -5.61 14.00 0.67
CA VAL A 48 -5.82 14.75 1.92
C VAL A 48 -7.29 15.17 2.00
N ALA A 49 -7.85 15.26 3.22
CA ALA A 49 -9.28 15.51 3.40
C ALA A 49 -9.71 16.98 3.25
N ASN A 50 -8.80 17.93 3.53
CA ASN A 50 -9.12 19.36 3.68
C ASN A 50 -8.31 20.28 2.76
N ASP A 51 -7.89 19.79 1.59
CA ASP A 51 -7.08 20.52 0.60
C ASP A 51 -5.73 21.11 1.10
N ALA A 52 -5.34 20.79 2.33
CA ALA A 52 -4.08 21.20 2.93
C ALA A 52 -3.25 19.97 3.33
N VAL A 53 -1.99 19.94 2.89
CA VAL A 53 -1.01 18.95 3.35
C VAL A 53 -0.48 19.42 4.71
N THR A 54 -0.60 18.57 5.72
CA THR A 54 -0.08 18.81 7.07
C THR A 54 1.09 17.86 7.37
N SER A 55 1.80 18.12 8.48
CA SER A 55 2.86 17.22 8.96
C SER A 55 2.37 15.78 9.13
N ASP A 56 1.16 15.58 9.64
CA ASP A 56 0.56 14.25 9.83
C ASP A 56 0.42 13.48 8.51
N HIS A 57 0.10 14.18 7.41
CA HIS A 57 0.01 13.55 6.09
C HIS A 57 1.40 13.12 5.58
N VAL A 58 2.43 13.92 5.87
CA VAL A 58 3.82 13.61 5.51
C VAL A 58 4.34 12.44 6.34
N GLU A 59 4.07 12.41 7.64
CA GLU A 59 4.42 11.30 8.53
C GLU A 59 3.72 10.00 8.12
N PHE A 60 2.42 10.08 7.79
CA PHE A 60 1.68 8.96 7.22
C PHE A 60 2.33 8.45 5.92
N ALA A 61 2.75 9.34 5.02
CA ALA A 61 3.42 8.96 3.78
C ALA A 61 4.76 8.25 4.02
N TYR A 62 5.55 8.69 5.00
CA TYR A 62 6.78 7.99 5.40
C TYR A 62 6.49 6.61 6.00
N THR A 63 5.45 6.49 6.82
CA THR A 63 5.01 5.21 7.38
C THR A 63 4.56 4.24 6.28
N LEU A 64 3.80 4.74 5.30
CA LEU A 64 3.39 3.96 4.14
C LEU A 64 4.59 3.48 3.32
N LEU A 65 5.58 4.35 3.08
CA LEU A 65 6.81 4.00 2.36
C LEU A 65 7.58 2.89 3.08
N ALA A 66 7.73 2.98 4.41
CA ALA A 66 8.39 1.95 5.20
C ALA A 66 7.67 0.60 5.10
N ALA A 67 6.35 0.58 5.27
CA ALA A 67 5.55 -0.64 5.16
C ALA A 67 5.62 -1.29 3.76
N VAL A 68 5.64 -0.47 2.70
CA VAL A 68 5.81 -0.97 1.32
C VAL A 68 7.19 -1.58 1.11
N ASN A 69 8.24 -0.98 1.67
CA ASN A 69 9.60 -1.54 1.61
C ASN A 69 9.69 -2.88 2.35
N ASP A 70 9.11 -2.99 3.54
CA ASP A 70 9.07 -4.25 4.29
C ASP A 70 8.34 -5.35 3.50
N TYR A 71 7.21 -5.00 2.88
CA TYR A 71 6.47 -5.91 2.00
C TYR A 71 7.31 -6.38 0.81
N LEU A 72 8.01 -5.46 0.14
CA LEU A 72 8.89 -5.77 -0.99
C LEU A 72 10.00 -6.75 -0.58
N ILE A 73 10.70 -6.47 0.52
CA ILE A 73 11.78 -7.31 1.03
C ILE A 73 11.27 -8.75 1.27
N GLU A 74 10.09 -8.89 1.87
CA GLU A 74 9.52 -10.21 2.15
C GLU A 74 9.09 -10.95 0.87
N CYS A 75 8.50 -10.23 -0.10
CA CYS A 75 8.19 -10.81 -1.41
C CYS A 75 9.44 -11.32 -2.13
N GLU A 76 10.53 -10.56 -2.10
CA GLU A 76 11.81 -10.98 -2.69
C GLU A 76 12.38 -12.19 -1.97
N ARG A 77 12.39 -12.17 -0.63
CA ARG A 77 12.84 -13.30 0.19
C ARG A 77 12.11 -14.60 -0.19
N ILE A 78 10.79 -14.55 -0.31
CA ILE A 78 9.96 -15.71 -0.71
C ILE A 78 10.26 -16.12 -2.16
N ARG A 79 10.32 -15.17 -3.09
CA ARG A 79 10.59 -15.43 -4.51
C ARG A 79 11.94 -16.14 -4.71
N PHE A 80 12.97 -15.73 -3.98
CA PHE A 80 14.30 -16.32 -4.10
C PHE A 80 14.47 -17.61 -3.29
N ALA A 81 13.74 -17.80 -2.18
CA ALA A 81 13.73 -19.07 -1.46
C ALA A 81 13.17 -20.23 -2.32
N VAL A 82 12.15 -19.96 -3.13
CA VAL A 82 11.55 -20.95 -4.05
C VAL A 82 12.51 -21.37 -5.19
N LEU A 83 13.49 -20.53 -5.53
CA LEU A 83 14.51 -20.84 -6.55
C LEU A 83 15.70 -21.65 -5.99
N GLY A 84 15.70 -21.94 -4.68
CA GLY A 84 16.82 -22.55 -3.96
C GLY A 84 16.73 -24.06 -3.71
N ASP A 85 15.72 -24.78 -4.22
CA ASP A 85 15.62 -26.23 -4.03
C ASP A 85 16.60 -26.96 -4.97
N PRO A 86 17.60 -27.71 -4.45
CA PRO A 86 18.47 -28.52 -5.29
C PRO A 86 17.70 -29.75 -5.81
N PRO A 87 17.99 -30.23 -7.02
CA PRO A 87 17.27 -31.35 -7.61
C PRO A 87 17.48 -32.65 -6.80
N GLU A 88 16.39 -33.41 -6.60
CA GLU A 88 16.29 -34.65 -5.79
C GLU A 88 17.35 -35.74 -6.07
N HIS A 89 18.17 -35.63 -7.12
CA HIS A 89 19.16 -36.64 -7.49
C HIS A 89 20.46 -36.62 -6.66
N LEU A 90 20.57 -35.75 -5.65
CA LEU A 90 21.72 -35.69 -4.73
C LEU A 90 21.42 -36.27 -3.33
N ALA A 91 20.22 -36.80 -3.10
CA ALA A 91 19.92 -37.60 -1.91
C ALA A 91 20.20 -39.09 -2.23
N ALA A 92 21.48 -39.47 -2.25
CA ALA A 92 21.93 -40.86 -2.29
C ALA A 92 22.60 -41.24 -0.96
#